data_AF-A0A6J4M8Z2-F1
#
_entry.id   AF-A0A6J4M8Z2-F1
#
_cell.length_a   1.000
_cell.length_b   1.000
_cell.length_c   1.000
_cell.angle_alpha   90.00
_cell.angle_beta   90.00
_cell.angle_gamma   90.00
#
_symmetry.space_group_name_H-M   'P 1'
#
loop_
_entity.id
_entity.type
_entity.pdbx_description
1 polymer ?
#
loop_
_entity_poly.entity_id
_entity_poly.type
_entity_poly.pdbx_seq_one_letter_code
_entity_poly.pdbx_strand_id
1 'polypeptide(L)' 'RELGSYSRPGFRYALPERKTITLLLFRSPEATLAPLDPANPEARWVDAESVASTLSNPVDGRFFRRHVLPLLDGR' A
#
# COMPACT_ATOMS: atom_id res chain seq x y z
N ARG A 1 -13.37 1.55 4.11
CA ARG A 1 -13.56 2.88 3.45
C ARG A 1 -12.58 2.98 2.30
N GLU A 2 -13.01 3.35 1.10
CA GLU A 2 -12.08 3.60 -0.01
C GLU A 2 -11.26 4.88 0.22
N LEU A 3 -9.96 4.83 -0.08
CA LEU A 3 -9.02 5.95 0.02
C LEU A 3 -8.56 6.46 -1.34
N GLY A 4 -9.08 5.90 -2.43
CA GLY A 4 -8.77 6.31 -3.80
C GLY A 4 -8.03 5.24 -4.59
N SER A 5 -7.85 5.55 -5.88
CA SER A 5 -7.23 4.67 -6.86
C SER A 5 -6.19 5.41 -7.69
N TYR A 6 -5.15 4.71 -8.14
CA TYR A 6 -4.16 5.23 -9.07
C TYR A 6 -3.69 4.14 -10.03
N SER A 7 -3.11 4.56 -11.16
CA SER A 7 -2.52 3.64 -12.12
C SER A 7 -1.02 3.83 -12.19
N ARG A 8 -0.30 2.72 -12.39
CA ARG A 8 1.14 2.73 -12.66
C ARG A 8 1.57 1.60 -13.59
N PRO A 9 2.75 1.71 -14.22
CA PRO A 9 3.38 0.57 -14.86
C PRO A 9 3.66 -0.57 -13.86
N GLY A 10 3.63 -1.79 -14.36
CA GLY A 10 4.04 -2.99 -13.67
C GLY A 10 4.52 -4.03 -14.66
N PHE A 11 4.84 -5.22 -14.13
CA PHE A 11 5.19 -6.37 -14.95
C PHE A 11 4.37 -7.58 -14.49
N ARG A 12 3.90 -8.36 -15.45
CA ARG A 12 3.29 -9.67 -15.26
C ARG A 12 4.03 -10.67 -16.13
N TYR A 13 4.60 -11.71 -15.53
CA TYR A 13 5.42 -12.70 -16.25
C TYR A 13 6.51 -12.04 -17.13
N ALA A 14 7.21 -11.05 -16.57
CA ALA A 14 8.20 -10.20 -17.27
C ALA A 14 7.69 -9.35 -18.45
N LEU A 15 6.39 -9.32 -18.72
CA LEU A 15 5.80 -8.44 -19.73
C LEU A 15 5.28 -7.14 -19.10
N PRO A 16 5.48 -5.98 -19.76
CA PRO A 16 4.92 -4.72 -19.30
C PRO A 16 3.39 -4.77 -19.19
N GLU A 17 2.84 -4.24 -18.11
CA GLU A 17 1.40 -4.06 -17.95
C GLU A 17 1.09 -2.72 -17.28
N ARG A 18 -0.16 -2.28 -17.41
CA ARG A 18 -0.69 -1.14 -16.64
C ARG A 18 -1.54 -1.68 -15.49
N LYS A 19 -1.14 -1.39 -14.26
CA LYS A 19 -1.88 -1.76 -13.05
C LYS A 19 -2.74 -0.59 -12.60
N THR A 20 -3.96 -0.86 -12.16
CA THR A 20 -4.78 0.06 -11.36
C THR A 20 -4.85 -0.51 -9.96
N ILE A 21 -4.47 0.28 -8.96
CA ILE A 21 -4.50 -0.09 -7.55
C ILE A 21 -5.54 0.79 -6.86
N THR A 22 -6.44 0.16 -6.11
CA THR A 22 -7.44 0.82 -5.26
C THR A 22 -7.10 0.52 -3.81
N LEU A 23 -6.97 1.55 -2.98
CA LEU A 23 -6.65 1.41 -1.57
C LEU A 23 -7.90 1.48 -0.70
N LEU A 24 -8.02 0.54 0.23
CA LEU A 24 -9.13 0.42 1.16
C LEU A 24 -8.62 0.45 2.60
N LEU A 25 -9.27 1.22 3.46
CA LEU A 25 -8.98 1.34 4.88
C LEU A 25 -9.94 0.48 5.71
N PHE A 26 -9.36 -0.39 6.53
CA PHE A 26 -10.05 -1.22 7.51
C PHE A 26 -9.44 -1.00 8.89
N ARG A 27 -10.19 -1.37 9.93
CA ARG A 27 -9.68 -1.47 11.30
C ARG A 27 -9.71 -2.95 11.66
N SER A 28 -8.64 -3.44 12.29
CA SER A 28 -8.54 -4.81 12.77
C SER A 28 -8.06 -4.77 14.22
N PRO A 29 -8.60 -5.62 15.11
CA PRO A 29 -8.03 -5.83 16.43
C PRO A 29 -6.79 -6.74 16.38
N GLU A 30 -6.51 -7.40 15.24
CA GLU A 30 -5.36 -8.30 15.10
C GLU A 30 -4.05 -7.50 15.21
N ALA A 31 -3.22 -7.87 16.18
CA ALA A 31 -1.92 -7.26 16.39
C ALA A 31 -0.78 -8.14 15.83
N THR A 32 -0.99 -9.46 15.76
CA THR A 32 0.04 -10.40 15.33
C THR A 32 -0.11 -10.65 13.83
N LEU A 33 0.92 -10.29 13.07
CA LEU A 33 0.94 -10.52 11.63
C LEU A 33 1.50 -11.92 11.32
N ALA A 34 0.75 -12.72 10.57
CA ALA A 34 1.15 -14.05 10.09
C ALA A 34 0.88 -14.18 8.59
N PRO A 35 1.77 -13.69 7.71
CA PRO A 35 1.63 -13.82 6.26
C PRO A 35 1.55 -15.30 5.85
N LEU A 36 0.55 -15.64 5.03
CA LEU A 36 0.36 -17.00 4.50
C LEU A 36 0.83 -17.14 3.05
N ASP A 37 0.98 -16.04 2.33
CA ASP A 37 1.38 -16.04 0.93
C ASP A 37 2.92 -16.19 0.83
N PRO A 38 3.43 -17.30 0.29
CA PRO A 38 4.87 -17.50 0.14
C PRO A 38 5.53 -16.49 -0.82
N ALA A 39 4.76 -15.86 -1.72
CA ALA A 39 5.26 -14.79 -2.58
C ALA A 39 5.38 -13.43 -1.87
N ASN A 40 4.71 -13.27 -0.73
CA ASN A 40 4.73 -12.08 0.11
C ASN A 40 4.95 -12.49 1.59
N PRO A 41 6.15 -12.98 1.93
CA PRO A 41 6.41 -13.64 3.22
C PRO A 41 6.50 -12.68 4.41
N GLU A 42 6.52 -11.37 4.17
CA GLU A 42 6.69 -10.34 5.19
C GLU A 42 5.46 -9.44 5.30
N ALA A 43 5.04 -9.18 6.53
CA ALA A 43 4.12 -8.10 6.86
C ALA A 43 4.57 -7.42 8.14
N ARG A 44 4.41 -6.09 8.21
CA ARG A 44 4.83 -5.28 9.34
C ARG A 44 3.81 -4.18 9.62
N TRP A 45 3.61 -3.90 10.91
CA TRP A 45 3.03 -2.65 11.35
C TRP A 45 4.09 -1.57 11.27
N VAL A 46 3.74 -0.42 10.71
CA VAL A 46 4.64 0.73 10.57
C VAL A 46 3.85 2.01 10.86
N ASP A 47 4.54 3.04 11.33
CA ASP A 47 3.95 4.37 11.48
C ASP A 47 3.49 4.90 10.12
N ALA A 48 2.33 5.57 10.09
CA ALA A 48 1.71 6.03 8.85
C ALA A 48 2.64 6.95 8.05
N GLU A 49 3.38 7.80 8.75
CA GLU A 49 4.34 8.76 8.22
C GLU A 49 5.54 8.06 7.54
N SER A 50 5.86 6.84 7.98
CA SER A 50 6.98 6.06 7.44
C SER A 50 6.62 5.24 6.20
N VAL A 51 5.34 4.99 5.93
CA VAL A 51 4.88 4.08 4.86
C VAL A 51 5.45 4.47 3.49
N ALA A 52 5.41 5.76 3.15
CA ALA A 52 5.87 6.23 1.84
C ALA A 52 7.36 5.95 1.60
N SER A 53 8.18 5.92 2.65
CA SER A 53 9.62 5.60 2.58
C SER A 53 9.90 4.09 2.56
N THR A 54 8.93 3.29 3.00
CA THR A 54 8.98 1.83 3.05
C THR A 54 8.64 1.18 1.70
N LEU A 55 7.80 1.81 0.89
CA LEU A 55 7.34 1.26 -0.38
C LEU A 55 8.46 1.30 -1.45
N SER A 56 8.69 0.16 -2.11
CA SER A 56 9.72 0.02 -3.15
C SER A 56 9.36 0.73 -4.45
N ASN A 57 8.07 0.90 -4.75
CA ASN A 57 7.63 1.62 -5.93
C ASN A 57 7.43 3.11 -5.61
N PRO A 58 8.12 4.03 -6.31
CA PRO A 58 8.04 5.46 -6.02
C PRO A 58 6.68 6.09 -6.35
N VAL A 59 5.89 5.49 -7.26
CA VAL A 59 4.53 5.96 -7.54
C VAL A 59 3.60 5.63 -6.37
N ASP A 60 3.74 4.43 -5.80
CA ASP A 60 2.95 3.97 -4.65
C ASP A 60 3.25 4.86 -3.44
N GLY A 61 4.54 5.11 -3.15
CA GLY A 61 4.96 6.03 -2.08
C GLY A 61 4.47 7.46 -2.28
N ARG A 62 4.50 7.98 -3.52
CA ARG A 62 3.99 9.31 -3.84
C ARG A 62 2.49 9.41 -3.65
N PHE A 63 1.73 8.41 -4.10
CA PHE A 63 0.28 8.37 -3.92
C PHE A 63 -0.06 8.32 -2.44
N PHE A 64 0.61 7.45 -1.68
CA PHE A 64 0.39 7.34 -0.25
C PHE A 64 0.63 8.69 0.45
N ARG A 65 1.81 9.29 0.27
CA ARG A 65 2.19 10.55 0.91
C ARG A 65 1.26 11.71 0.56
N ARG A 66 0.85 11.84 -0.71
CA ARG A 66 0.08 13.00 -1.18
C ARG A 66 -1.43 12.86 -1.02
N HIS A 67 -1.93 11.63 -0.97
CA HIS A 67 -3.38 11.37 -1.00
C HIS A 67 -3.84 10.58 0.22
N VAL A 68 -3.17 9.49 0.56
CA VAL A 68 -3.60 8.63 1.66
C VAL A 68 -3.33 9.26 3.02
N LEU A 69 -2.09 9.70 3.27
CA LEU A 69 -1.67 10.19 4.59
C LEU A 69 -2.55 11.35 5.10
N PRO A 70 -2.89 12.39 4.31
CA PRO A 70 -3.79 13.46 4.78
C PRO A 70 -5.20 12.99 5.16
N LEU A 71 -5.64 11.82 4.69
CA LEU A 71 -6.95 11.23 5.01
C LEU A 71 -6.92 10.37 6.27
N LEU A 72 -5.73 10.11 6.81
CA LEU A 72 -5.49 9.39 8.07
C LEU A 72 -5.38 10.37 9.25
N ASP A 73 -4.75 11.54 9.03
CA ASP A 73 -4.46 12.56 10.07
C ASP A 73 -5.71 13.23 10.68
N GLY A 74 -6.90 13.00 10.12
CA GLY A 74 -8.17 13.52 10.62
C GLY A 74 -8.93 12.57 11.56
N ARG A 75 -8.25 11.69 12.30
CA ARG A 75 -8.87 10.66 13.15
C ARG A 75 -8.25 10.53 14.53
#